data_AF-A0A8H6GE66-F1
#
_entry.id   AF-A0A8H6GE66-F1
#
_cell.length_a   1.000
_cell.length_b   1.000
_cell.length_c   1.000
_cell.angle_alpha   90.00
_cell.angle_beta   90.00
_cell.angle_gamma   90.00
#
_symmetry.space_group_name_H-M   'P 1'
#
loop_
_entity.id
_entity.type
_entity.pdbx_description
1 polymer ?
#
loop_
_entity_poly.entity_id
_entity_poly.type
_entity_poly.pdbx_seq_one_letter_code
_entity_poly.pdbx_strand_id
1 'polypeptide(L)'
;MPSDPNLKAARAVVLSRQRLQKGLSRDASSGLKKALTLRDAECQYPGSKKSSIMRIIKRLEEANTLDFEQVPEPNKGRPRLLSGDEEDIVSFIIWMQKSGLPASKHEIEDAANTIRSRRDHDAVPVGRMWYRRFCDDHPELDISILKAKEAARFEYEEAGVEETKQWFNRLTEVITRYGIGASECWNTDQAGIRVGILREREQCLVVRTKKKTATEVFSRTDRETCTVIGTGNAAGEITPPWLIFKAFPTLEWAKDFNR
;
A
#
# COMPACT_ATOMS: atom_id res chain seq x y z
N MET A 1 -18.23 25.66 9.85
CA MET A 1 -18.37 26.86 8.98
C MET A 1 -18.49 28.10 9.84
N PRO A 2 -17.94 29.26 9.41
CA PRO A 2 -18.15 30.51 10.14
C PRO A 2 -19.64 30.87 10.15
N SER A 3 -20.11 31.55 11.20
CA SER A 3 -21.50 31.97 11.25
C SER A 3 -21.79 33.07 10.21
N ASP A 4 -23.03 33.09 9.70
CA ASP A 4 -23.48 34.07 8.70
C ASP A 4 -23.25 35.54 9.12
N PRO A 5 -23.48 35.96 10.39
CA PRO A 5 -23.14 37.30 10.85
C PRO A 5 -21.64 37.64 10.72
N ASN A 6 -20.75 36.66 10.98
CA ASN A 6 -19.31 36.87 10.87
C ASN A 6 -18.85 37.03 9.42
N LEU A 7 -19.46 36.29 8.48
CA LEU A 7 -19.18 36.39 7.05
C LEU A 7 -19.62 37.75 6.50
N LYS A 8 -20.83 38.19 6.84
CA LYS A 8 -21.37 39.50 6.42
C LYS A 8 -20.52 40.65 6.95
N ALA A 9 -20.15 40.62 8.23
CA ALA A 9 -19.28 41.62 8.85
C ALA A 9 -17.90 41.69 8.19
N ALA A 10 -17.27 40.53 7.94
CA ALA A 10 -15.96 40.47 7.31
C ALA A 10 -15.98 40.99 5.86
N ARG A 11 -16.98 40.61 5.07
CA ARG A 11 -17.18 41.10 3.70
C ARG A 11 -17.34 42.61 3.66
N ALA A 12 -18.12 43.19 4.58
CA ALA A 12 -18.34 44.64 4.67
C ALA A 12 -17.04 45.40 4.94
N VAL A 13 -16.17 44.87 5.81
CA VAL A 13 -14.85 45.45 6.09
C VAL A 13 -13.93 45.39 4.87
N VAL A 14 -13.81 44.24 4.21
CA VAL A 14 -12.96 44.09 3.00
C VAL A 14 -13.47 44.99 1.87
N LEU A 15 -14.78 45.04 1.63
CA LEU A 15 -15.39 45.96 0.66
C LEU A 15 -15.10 47.42 0.97
N SER A 16 -15.18 47.82 2.24
CA SER A 16 -14.89 49.18 2.66
C SER A 16 -13.42 49.56 2.43
N ARG A 17 -12.49 48.64 2.70
CA ARG A 17 -11.05 48.81 2.41
C ARG A 17 -10.79 48.93 0.91
N GLN A 18 -11.38 48.06 0.10
CA GLN A 18 -11.25 48.10 -1.37
C GLN A 18 -11.83 49.38 -1.97
N ARG A 19 -12.99 49.86 -1.48
CA ARG A 19 -13.58 51.14 -1.92
C ARG A 19 -12.71 52.33 -1.57
N LEU A 20 -12.10 52.33 -0.39
CA LEU A 20 -11.17 53.38 0.02
C LEU A 20 -9.92 53.39 -0.87
N GLN A 21 -9.33 52.22 -1.14
CA GLN A 21 -8.19 52.10 -2.06
C GLN A 21 -8.51 52.59 -3.49
N LYS A 22 -9.74 52.34 -3.97
CA LYS A 22 -10.20 52.80 -5.30
C LYS A 22 -10.68 54.26 -5.32
N GLY A 23 -10.59 55.01 -4.22
CA GLY A 23 -11.04 56.40 -4.13
C GLY A 23 -12.57 56.59 -4.21
N LEU A 24 -13.35 55.51 -4.06
CA LEU A 24 -14.81 55.48 -4.17
C LEU A 24 -15.52 55.72 -2.83
N SER A 25 -14.82 56.27 -1.84
CA SER A 25 -15.29 56.48 -0.47
C SER A 25 -15.44 57.98 -0.20
N ARG A 26 -16.56 58.59 -0.61
CA ARG A 26 -16.86 60.02 -0.42
C ARG A 26 -18.07 60.21 0.51
N ASP A 27 -17.97 61.12 1.46
CA ASP A 27 -19.09 61.56 2.29
C ASP A 27 -19.87 62.71 1.63
N ALA A 28 -21.10 62.96 2.10
CA ALA A 28 -21.98 64.02 1.58
C ALA A 28 -21.38 65.44 1.67
N SER A 29 -20.30 65.60 2.46
CA SER A 29 -19.51 66.83 2.62
C SER A 29 -18.15 66.78 1.91
N SER A 30 -18.02 65.99 0.84
CA SER A 30 -16.83 65.82 -0.02
C SER A 30 -15.54 65.28 0.63
N GLY A 31 -15.57 64.89 1.91
CA GLY A 31 -14.44 64.26 2.62
C GLY A 31 -14.24 62.77 2.29
N LEU A 32 -12.99 62.29 2.40
CA LEU A 32 -12.64 60.87 2.31
C LEU A 32 -13.20 60.10 3.51
N LYS A 33 -14.13 59.16 3.26
CA LYS A 33 -14.71 58.34 4.32
C LYS A 33 -13.75 57.22 4.74
N LYS A 34 -13.41 57.16 6.04
CA LYS A 34 -12.52 56.13 6.61
C LYS A 34 -13.08 54.72 6.41
N ALA A 35 -12.19 53.73 6.28
CA ALA A 35 -12.59 52.33 6.17
C ALA A 35 -13.27 51.83 7.46
N LEU A 36 -14.25 50.94 7.30
CA LEU A 36 -15.00 50.33 8.40
C LEU A 36 -14.05 49.61 9.35
N THR A 37 -14.06 49.98 10.63
CA THR A 37 -13.19 49.34 11.63
C THR A 37 -13.78 48.02 12.11
N LEU A 38 -12.94 47.16 12.70
CA LEU A 38 -13.40 45.88 13.25
C LEU A 38 -14.41 46.05 14.40
N ARG A 39 -14.28 47.12 15.19
CA ARG A 39 -15.22 47.42 16.29
C ARG A 39 -16.56 47.88 15.74
N ASP A 40 -16.55 48.71 14.70
CA ASP A 40 -17.77 49.18 14.05
C ASP A 40 -18.49 48.03 13.33
N ALA A 41 -17.74 47.12 12.70
CA ALA A 41 -18.29 45.93 12.08
C ALA A 41 -18.91 44.97 13.12
N GLU A 42 -18.29 44.78 14.28
CA GLU A 42 -18.88 43.96 15.36
C GLU A 42 -20.18 44.58 15.90
N CYS A 43 -20.24 45.91 16.01
CA CYS A 43 -21.42 46.65 16.43
C CYS A 43 -22.56 46.60 15.38
N GLN A 44 -22.22 46.73 14.10
CA GLN A 44 -23.21 46.73 12.99
C GLN A 44 -23.83 45.37 12.70
N TYR A 45 -23.15 44.28 13.07
CA TYR A 45 -23.60 42.91 12.80
C TYR A 45 -23.74 42.12 14.12
N PRO A 46 -24.93 42.17 14.77
CA PRO A 46 -25.18 41.44 16.02
C PRO A 46 -24.92 39.93 15.87
N GLY A 47 -24.25 39.34 16.86
CA GLY A 47 -23.86 37.92 16.85
C GLY A 47 -22.54 37.63 16.11
N SER A 48 -21.88 38.65 15.56
CA SER A 48 -20.49 38.54 15.09
C SER A 48 -19.50 38.70 16.25
N LYS A 49 -18.29 38.11 16.10
CA LYS A 49 -17.20 38.18 17.07
C LYS A 49 -15.96 38.74 16.40
N LYS A 50 -15.35 39.78 16.98
CA LYS A 50 -14.15 40.45 16.44
C LYS A 50 -13.04 39.52 15.99
N SER A 51 -12.72 38.49 16.78
CA SER A 51 -11.68 37.50 16.47
C SER A 51 -12.01 36.65 15.24
N SER A 52 -13.29 36.32 15.07
CA SER A 52 -13.79 35.55 13.93
C SER A 52 -13.81 36.41 12.66
N ILE A 53 -14.28 37.65 12.76
CA ILE A 53 -14.24 38.64 11.66
C ILE A 53 -12.80 38.83 11.19
N MET A 54 -11.85 39.06 12.10
CA MET A 54 -10.44 39.29 11.77
C MET A 54 -9.83 38.11 11.01
N ARG A 55 -10.10 36.86 11.45
CA ARG A 55 -9.62 35.66 10.77
C ARG A 55 -10.21 35.51 9.36
N ILE A 56 -11.49 35.85 9.18
CA ILE A 56 -12.17 35.77 7.88
C ILE A 56 -11.64 36.85 6.93
N ILE A 57 -11.45 38.08 7.41
CA ILE A 57 -10.86 39.19 6.62
C ILE A 57 -9.49 38.78 6.08
N LYS A 58 -8.60 38.25 6.94
CA LYS A 58 -7.28 37.79 6.52
C LYS A 58 -7.36 36.79 5.36
N ARG A 59 -8.29 35.83 5.44
CA ARG A 59 -8.51 34.82 4.40
C ARG A 59 -9.08 35.39 3.10
N LEU A 60 -10.01 36.35 3.19
CA LEU A 60 -10.61 37.00 2.02
C LEU A 60 -9.57 37.88 1.29
N GLU A 61 -8.71 38.57 2.04
CA GLU A 61 -7.63 39.39 1.49
C GLU A 61 -6.54 38.52 0.85
N GLU A 62 -6.12 37.42 1.50
CA GLU A 62 -5.16 36.45 0.94
C GLU A 62 -5.65 35.82 -0.37
N ALA A 63 -6.94 35.46 -0.44
CA ALA A 63 -7.56 34.89 -1.64
C ALA A 63 -8.01 35.94 -2.66
N ASN A 64 -7.84 37.24 -2.36
CA ASN A 64 -8.30 38.38 -3.17
C ASN A 64 -9.76 38.24 -3.66
N THR A 65 -10.63 37.69 -2.83
CA THR A 65 -12.05 37.46 -3.15
C THR A 65 -12.94 37.92 -1.99
N LEU A 66 -14.17 38.31 -2.33
CA LEU A 66 -15.22 38.62 -1.37
C LEU A 66 -16.12 37.41 -1.10
N ASP A 67 -16.07 36.42 -1.98
CA ASP A 67 -16.80 35.19 -1.79
C ASP A 67 -16.01 34.24 -0.91
N PHE A 68 -16.64 33.79 0.17
CA PHE A 68 -15.95 32.94 1.14
C PHE A 68 -15.93 31.48 0.68
N GLU A 69 -16.85 31.09 -0.23
CA GLU A 69 -16.87 29.76 -0.82
C GLU A 69 -15.70 29.55 -1.78
N GLN A 70 -15.21 30.64 -2.39
CA GLN A 70 -14.03 30.63 -3.25
C GLN A 70 -12.70 30.68 -2.48
N VAL A 71 -12.75 30.88 -1.16
CA VAL A 71 -11.54 30.87 -0.33
C VAL A 71 -11.13 29.42 -0.08
N PRO A 72 -9.92 28.99 -0.49
CA PRO A 72 -9.44 27.65 -0.19
C PRO A 72 -9.53 27.34 1.30
N GLU A 73 -9.97 26.13 1.64
CA GLU A 73 -9.90 25.71 3.04
C GLU A 73 -8.43 25.65 3.48
N PRO A 74 -8.05 26.24 4.63
CA PRO A 74 -6.71 26.07 5.13
C PRO A 74 -6.49 24.59 5.41
N ASN A 75 -5.35 24.04 4.99
CA ASN A 75 -4.99 22.67 5.27
C ASN A 75 -4.93 22.49 6.80
N LYS A 76 -5.95 21.86 7.40
CA LYS A 76 -6.14 21.82 8.87
C LYS A 76 -5.20 20.84 9.59
N GLY A 77 -4.20 20.30 8.88
CA GLY A 77 -3.24 19.33 9.39
C GLY A 77 -1.89 19.94 9.74
N ARG A 78 -1.07 19.16 10.44
CA ARG A 78 0.38 19.44 10.57
C ARG A 78 0.97 19.51 9.14
N PRO A 79 1.83 20.49 8.83
CA PRO A 79 2.55 20.53 7.56
C PRO A 79 3.21 19.18 7.27
N ARG A 80 3.12 18.70 6.02
CA ARG A 80 3.72 17.40 5.69
C ARG A 80 5.24 17.51 5.79
N LEU A 81 5.83 16.37 6.10
CA LEU A 81 7.26 16.25 6.39
C LEU A 81 8.13 16.36 5.14
N LEU A 82 7.59 16.06 3.95
CA LEU A 82 8.32 16.04 2.67
C LEU A 82 7.48 16.56 1.48
N SER A 83 6.57 17.53 1.66
CA SER A 83 5.62 17.99 0.62
C SER A 83 6.18 18.29 -0.78
N GLY A 84 7.49 18.56 -0.94
CA GLY A 84 8.12 18.76 -2.25
C GLY A 84 9.07 17.65 -2.70
N ASP A 85 9.40 16.69 -1.83
CA ASP A 85 10.43 15.68 -2.07
C ASP A 85 9.84 14.28 -2.23
N GLU A 86 8.55 14.13 -1.95
CA GLU A 86 7.83 12.87 -2.16
C GLU A 86 7.93 12.45 -3.65
N GLU A 87 7.96 13.40 -4.59
CA GLU A 87 8.19 13.15 -6.02
C GLU A 87 9.57 12.57 -6.35
N ASP A 88 10.61 12.95 -5.60
CA ASP A 88 11.96 12.37 -5.77
C ASP A 88 11.97 10.91 -5.32
N ILE A 89 11.22 10.60 -4.26
CA ILE A 89 11.04 9.24 -3.74
C ILE A 89 10.25 8.38 -4.74
N VAL A 90 9.18 8.93 -5.33
CA VAL A 90 8.43 8.26 -6.41
C VAL A 90 9.35 7.95 -7.59
N SER A 91 10.15 8.92 -8.02
CA SER A 91 11.12 8.76 -9.10
C SER A 91 12.15 7.66 -8.80
N PHE A 92 12.63 7.61 -7.55
CA PHE A 92 13.51 6.54 -7.07
C PHE A 92 12.84 5.15 -7.13
N ILE A 93 11.58 5.03 -6.70
CA ILE A 93 10.82 3.77 -6.76
C ILE A 93 10.67 3.29 -8.21
N ILE A 94 10.32 4.19 -9.13
CA ILE A 94 10.17 3.88 -10.55
C ILE A 94 11.50 3.42 -11.15
N TRP A 95 12.59 4.08 -10.80
CA TRP A 95 13.93 3.69 -11.26
C TRP A 95 14.31 2.29 -10.75
N MET A 96 14.13 2.03 -9.46
CA MET A 96 14.37 0.71 -8.84
C MET A 96 13.58 -0.41 -9.52
N GLN A 97 12.30 -0.17 -9.80
CA GLN A 97 11.46 -1.13 -10.54
C GLN A 97 11.99 -1.39 -11.96
N LYS A 98 12.36 -0.34 -12.70
CA LYS A 98 12.90 -0.48 -14.07
C LYS A 98 14.25 -1.20 -14.10
N SER A 99 15.03 -1.09 -13.05
CA SER A 99 16.30 -1.80 -12.87
C SER A 99 16.13 -3.27 -12.45
N GLY A 100 14.89 -3.75 -12.28
CA GLY A 100 14.60 -5.14 -11.91
C GLY A 100 14.76 -5.43 -10.41
N LEU A 101 15.00 -4.40 -9.60
CA LEU A 101 15.17 -4.50 -8.15
C LEU A 101 14.17 -3.55 -7.47
N PRO A 102 12.87 -3.89 -7.39
CA PRO A 102 11.87 -3.00 -6.82
C PRO A 102 12.20 -2.67 -5.36
N ALA A 103 12.02 -1.40 -4.98
CA ALA A 103 12.35 -0.91 -3.64
C ALA A 103 11.40 -1.50 -2.59
N SER A 104 11.97 -2.01 -1.51
CA SER A 104 11.23 -2.44 -0.33
C SER A 104 10.75 -1.25 0.49
N LYS A 105 9.76 -1.48 1.36
CA LYS A 105 9.27 -0.48 2.32
C LYS A 105 10.41 0.18 3.11
N HIS A 106 11.38 -0.61 3.58
CA HIS A 106 12.48 -0.10 4.41
C HIS A 106 13.38 0.84 3.61
N GLU A 107 13.71 0.49 2.38
CA GLU A 107 14.52 1.35 1.49
C GLU A 107 13.80 2.65 1.14
N ILE A 108 12.48 2.62 1.00
CA ILE A 108 11.67 3.83 0.77
C ILE A 108 11.67 4.74 2.01
N GLU A 109 11.49 4.17 3.21
CA GLU A 109 11.59 4.92 4.47
C GLU A 109 13.01 5.48 4.68
N ASP A 110 14.05 4.73 4.30
CA ASP A 110 15.44 5.15 4.43
C ASP A 110 15.82 6.25 3.42
N ALA A 111 15.34 6.16 2.18
CA ALA A 111 15.45 7.24 1.20
C ALA A 111 14.79 8.53 1.71
N ALA A 112 13.59 8.41 2.29
CA ALA A 112 12.90 9.54 2.90
C ALA A 112 13.68 10.14 4.08
N ASN A 113 14.22 9.31 4.96
CA ASN A 113 15.05 9.76 6.09
C ASN A 113 16.35 10.41 5.63
N THR A 114 16.96 9.89 4.57
CA THR A 114 18.19 10.44 3.98
C THR A 114 17.95 11.84 3.43
N ILE A 115 16.87 12.05 2.68
CA ILE A 115 16.50 13.37 2.16
C ILE A 115 16.26 14.36 3.32
N ARG A 116 15.60 13.90 4.39
CA ARG A 116 15.34 14.72 5.58
C ARG A 116 16.62 15.11 6.34
N SER A 117 17.50 14.14 6.59
CA SER A 117 18.77 14.36 7.30
C SER A 117 19.68 15.34 6.56
N ARG A 118 19.65 15.34 5.22
CA ARG A 118 20.37 16.33 4.41
C ARG A 118 19.86 17.77 4.57
N ARG A 119 18.59 17.95 4.94
CA ARG A 119 17.99 19.28 5.19
C ARG A 119 18.19 19.75 6.62
N ASP A 120 18.03 18.82 7.54
CA ASP A 120 18.15 19.04 8.97
C ASP A 120 18.76 17.78 9.60
N HIS A 121 20.00 17.90 10.05
CA HIS A 121 20.76 16.79 10.61
C HIS A 121 20.11 16.23 11.88
N ASP A 122 19.35 17.05 12.62
CA ASP A 122 18.66 16.66 13.85
C ASP A 122 17.21 16.20 13.57
N ALA A 123 16.83 16.04 12.30
CA ALA A 123 15.50 15.62 11.92
C ALA A 123 15.16 14.22 12.46
N VAL A 124 14.05 14.14 13.19
CA VAL A 124 13.49 12.85 13.61
C VAL A 124 13.09 12.03 12.37
N PRO A 125 13.34 10.70 12.38
CA PRO A 125 12.91 9.79 11.32
C PRO A 125 11.41 9.84 11.03
N VAL A 126 11.03 9.40 9.83
CA VAL A 126 9.64 9.29 9.42
C VAL A 126 8.86 8.38 10.38
N GLY A 127 7.67 8.84 10.78
CA GLY A 127 6.84 8.10 11.72
C GLY A 127 6.23 6.85 11.09
N ARG A 128 5.81 5.89 11.93
CA ARG A 128 5.23 4.59 11.50
C ARG A 128 4.08 4.69 10.48
N MET A 129 3.31 5.78 10.52
CA MET A 129 2.16 6.00 9.62
C MET A 129 2.53 6.74 8.33
N TRP A 130 3.77 7.20 8.18
CA TRP A 130 4.19 7.96 7.02
C TRP A 130 4.11 7.12 5.75
N TYR A 131 4.69 5.91 5.73
CA TYR A 131 4.67 5.05 4.55
C TYR A 131 3.26 4.74 4.04
N ARG A 132 2.32 4.48 4.97
CA ARG A 132 0.91 4.26 4.59
C ARG A 132 0.30 5.49 3.92
N ARG A 133 0.53 6.68 4.50
CA ARG A 133 0.02 7.94 3.94
C ARG A 133 0.65 8.26 2.59
N PHE A 134 1.95 8.00 2.46
CA PHE A 134 2.67 8.12 1.20
C PHE A 134 2.01 7.26 0.12
N CYS A 135 1.68 5.99 0.39
CA CYS A 135 0.92 5.17 -0.55
C CYS A 135 -0.50 5.73 -0.82
N ASP A 136 -1.21 6.22 0.20
CA ASP A 136 -2.55 6.82 0.02
C ASP A 136 -2.50 8.11 -0.84
N ASP A 137 -1.39 8.85 -0.79
CA ASP A 137 -1.16 10.10 -1.52
C ASP A 137 -0.65 9.88 -2.96
N HIS A 138 -0.08 8.70 -3.26
CA HIS A 138 0.50 8.32 -4.55
C HIS A 138 -0.24 7.11 -5.16
N PRO A 139 -1.50 7.28 -5.64
CA PRO A 139 -2.32 6.19 -6.17
C PRO A 139 -1.76 5.54 -7.45
N GLU A 140 -0.76 6.16 -8.09
CA GLU A 140 0.02 5.59 -9.19
C GLU A 140 0.95 4.44 -8.75
N LEU A 141 1.23 4.30 -7.46
CA LEU A 141 2.04 3.24 -6.89
C LEU A 141 1.16 2.13 -6.29
N ASP A 142 1.47 0.87 -6.59
CA ASP A 142 0.76 -0.30 -6.04
C ASP A 142 1.70 -1.21 -5.25
N ILE A 143 1.17 -1.84 -4.21
CA ILE A 143 1.89 -2.77 -3.35
C ILE A 143 1.77 -4.18 -3.95
N SER A 144 2.82 -4.63 -4.63
CA SER A 144 2.89 -5.98 -5.18
C SER A 144 3.76 -6.92 -4.34
N ILE A 145 3.31 -8.17 -4.19
CA ILE A 145 4.14 -9.24 -3.62
C ILE A 145 5.00 -9.82 -4.75
N LEU A 146 6.30 -9.59 -4.68
CA LEU A 146 7.25 -10.17 -5.63
C LEU A 146 7.31 -11.68 -5.42
N LYS A 147 7.10 -12.44 -6.51
CA LYS A 147 7.44 -13.87 -6.55
C LYS A 147 8.80 -14.01 -7.21
N ALA A 148 9.77 -14.55 -6.48
CA ALA A 148 11.03 -14.96 -7.08
C ALA A 148 10.75 -16.01 -8.15
N LYS A 149 11.18 -15.72 -9.38
CA LYS A 149 11.16 -16.67 -10.48
C LYS A 149 12.59 -17.15 -10.68
N GLU A 150 12.78 -18.45 -10.81
CA GLU A 150 14.10 -19.02 -11.04
C GLU A 150 14.68 -18.51 -12.36
N ALA A 151 15.96 -18.11 -12.35
CA ALA A 151 16.63 -17.52 -13.51
C ALA A 151 16.56 -18.43 -14.75
N ALA A 152 16.78 -19.74 -14.58
CA ALA A 152 16.66 -20.72 -15.65
C ALA A 152 15.26 -20.77 -16.29
N ARG A 153 14.21 -20.55 -15.49
CA ARG A 153 12.83 -20.49 -15.98
C ARG A 153 12.55 -19.18 -16.70
N PHE A 154 13.16 -18.07 -16.27
CA PHE A 154 13.05 -16.79 -16.96
C PHE A 154 13.73 -16.85 -18.33
N GLU A 155 14.96 -17.35 -18.39
CA GLU A 155 15.73 -17.50 -19.64
C GLU A 155 15.03 -18.43 -20.64
N TYR A 156 14.50 -19.57 -20.18
CA TYR A 156 13.75 -20.51 -21.03
C TYR A 156 12.42 -19.92 -21.52
N GLU A 157 11.71 -19.15 -20.71
CA GLU A 157 10.44 -18.54 -21.13
C GLU A 157 10.63 -17.33 -22.06
N GLU A 158 11.76 -16.62 -22.04
CA GLU A 158 12.05 -15.54 -23.01
C GLU A 158 12.65 -16.07 -24.32
N ALA A 159 13.56 -17.03 -24.27
CA ALA A 159 14.27 -17.53 -25.45
C ALA A 159 13.63 -18.79 -26.06
N GLY A 160 12.93 -19.60 -25.26
CA GLY A 160 12.50 -20.95 -25.60
C GLY A 160 11.05 -21.08 -26.04
N VAL A 161 10.28 -20.00 -26.20
CA VAL A 161 8.87 -20.08 -26.62
C VAL A 161 8.72 -20.78 -27.96
N GLU A 162 9.56 -20.43 -28.93
CA GLU A 162 9.49 -21.02 -30.26
C GLU A 162 9.98 -22.48 -30.27
N GLU A 163 11.02 -22.79 -29.50
CA GLU A 163 11.48 -24.17 -29.31
C GLU A 163 10.42 -25.03 -28.62
N THR A 164 9.72 -24.48 -27.63
CA THR A 164 8.61 -25.13 -26.93
C THR A 164 7.46 -25.43 -27.88
N LYS A 165 7.06 -24.47 -28.72
CA LYS A 165 6.03 -24.68 -29.75
C LYS A 165 6.45 -25.77 -30.74
N GLN A 166 7.69 -25.72 -31.24
CA GLN A 166 8.21 -26.74 -32.14
C GLN A 166 8.27 -28.13 -31.49
N TRP A 167 8.56 -28.21 -30.19
CA TRP A 167 8.50 -29.45 -29.43
C TRP A 167 7.05 -30.00 -29.36
N PHE A 168 6.07 -29.16 -29.01
CA PHE A 168 4.66 -29.57 -28.97
C PHE A 168 4.11 -29.96 -30.34
N ASN A 169 4.54 -29.28 -31.42
CA ASN A 169 4.17 -29.65 -32.78
C ASN A 169 4.69 -31.04 -33.14
N ARG A 170 5.97 -31.32 -32.85
CA ARG A 170 6.56 -32.65 -33.06
C ARG A 170 5.89 -33.73 -32.21
N LEU A 171 5.59 -33.42 -30.95
CA LEU A 171 4.85 -34.33 -30.07
C LEU A 171 3.47 -34.66 -30.65
N THR A 172 2.75 -33.66 -31.12
CA THR A 172 1.42 -33.83 -31.74
C THR A 172 1.49 -34.68 -33.00
N GLU A 173 2.50 -34.47 -33.85
CA GLU A 173 2.73 -35.28 -35.04
C GLU A 173 2.95 -36.76 -34.69
N VAL A 174 3.79 -37.04 -33.68
CA VAL A 174 4.06 -38.41 -33.20
C VAL A 174 2.79 -39.04 -32.63
N ILE A 175 2.07 -38.34 -31.76
CA ILE A 175 0.80 -38.80 -31.18
C ILE A 175 -0.19 -39.18 -32.29
N THR A 176 -0.34 -38.32 -33.30
CA THR A 176 -1.27 -38.54 -34.41
C THR A 176 -0.82 -39.70 -35.30
N ARG A 177 0.48 -39.77 -35.63
CA ARG A 177 1.06 -40.79 -36.50
C ARG A 177 0.92 -42.20 -35.94
N TYR A 178 1.12 -42.36 -34.63
CA TYR A 178 1.05 -43.66 -33.97
C TYR A 178 -0.32 -43.92 -33.32
N GLY A 179 -1.25 -42.98 -33.38
CA GLY A 179 -2.59 -43.11 -32.81
C GLY A 179 -2.59 -43.22 -31.29
N ILE A 180 -1.67 -42.54 -30.61
CA ILE A 180 -1.49 -42.62 -29.15
C ILE A 180 -2.70 -41.97 -28.46
N GLY A 181 -3.45 -42.77 -27.71
CA GLY A 181 -4.64 -42.34 -26.98
C GLY A 181 -4.34 -41.79 -25.59
N ALA A 182 -5.37 -41.24 -24.93
CA ALA A 182 -5.26 -40.70 -23.57
C ALA A 182 -4.81 -41.75 -22.53
N SER A 183 -5.16 -43.02 -22.73
CA SER A 183 -4.77 -44.14 -21.86
C SER A 183 -3.28 -44.50 -21.96
N GLU A 184 -2.62 -44.10 -23.04
CA GLU A 184 -1.22 -44.40 -23.33
C GLU A 184 -0.28 -43.24 -22.99
N CYS A 185 -0.84 -42.04 -22.75
CA CYS A 185 -0.10 -40.85 -22.34
C CYS A 185 0.11 -40.82 -20.83
N TRP A 186 1.21 -41.40 -20.35
CA TRP A 186 1.58 -41.44 -18.93
C TRP A 186 2.52 -40.29 -18.54
N ASN A 187 2.27 -39.66 -17.40
CA ASN A 187 3.16 -38.71 -16.75
C ASN A 187 3.55 -39.21 -15.35
N THR A 188 4.75 -38.85 -14.89
CA THR A 188 5.26 -39.18 -13.55
C THR A 188 5.86 -37.92 -12.93
N ASP A 189 5.56 -37.70 -11.65
CA ASP A 189 6.14 -36.58 -10.89
C ASP A 189 6.57 -37.04 -9.49
N GLN A 190 7.51 -36.28 -8.91
CA GLN A 190 8.11 -36.54 -7.61
C GLN A 190 7.83 -35.37 -6.66
N ALA A 191 7.21 -35.68 -5.52
CA ALA A 191 6.96 -34.71 -4.45
C ALA A 191 7.68 -35.10 -3.17
N GLY A 192 8.39 -34.14 -2.57
CA GLY A 192 8.96 -34.29 -1.22
C GLY A 192 7.90 -34.01 -0.16
N ILE A 193 7.60 -34.98 0.69
CA ILE A 193 6.73 -34.84 1.85
C ILE A 193 7.60 -34.77 3.10
N ARG A 194 7.35 -33.74 3.92
CA ARG A 194 7.93 -33.64 5.26
C ARG A 194 6.96 -34.24 6.26
N VAL A 195 7.34 -35.35 6.87
CA VAL A 195 6.54 -36.03 7.89
C VAL A 195 6.68 -35.28 9.21
N GLY A 196 5.58 -35.13 9.96
CA GLY A 196 5.61 -34.54 11.31
C GLY A 196 5.48 -33.01 11.41
N ILE A 197 5.22 -32.30 10.30
CA ILE A 197 4.94 -30.86 10.31
C ILE A 197 3.43 -30.62 10.43
N LEU A 198 3.01 -30.01 11.55
CA LEU A 198 1.66 -29.45 11.66
C LEU A 198 1.56 -28.26 10.71
N ARG A 199 0.50 -28.17 9.90
CA ARG A 199 0.26 -26.96 9.11
C ARG A 199 0.07 -25.80 10.09
N GLU A 200 0.56 -24.61 9.75
CA GLU A 200 0.51 -23.41 10.62
C GLU A 200 -0.92 -23.02 11.09
N ARG A 201 -1.98 -23.62 10.51
CA ARG A 201 -3.38 -23.31 10.80
C ARG A 201 -4.26 -24.55 10.85
N GLU A 202 -3.95 -25.51 11.71
CA GLU A 202 -4.89 -26.60 12.03
C GLU A 202 -5.87 -26.16 13.14
N GLN A 203 -7.17 -26.33 12.90
CA GLN A 203 -8.21 -26.09 13.92
C GLN A 203 -8.30 -27.31 14.84
N CYS A 204 -7.97 -27.14 16.11
CA CYS A 204 -8.09 -28.19 17.12
C CYS A 204 -8.96 -27.72 18.29
N LEU A 205 -9.68 -28.66 18.91
CA LEU A 205 -10.35 -28.42 20.18
C LEU A 205 -9.32 -28.42 21.31
N VAL A 206 -9.24 -27.32 22.06
CA VAL A 206 -8.32 -27.18 23.19
C VAL A 206 -9.09 -26.96 24.49
N VAL A 207 -8.56 -27.47 25.60
CA VAL A 207 -9.10 -27.23 26.95
C VAL A 207 -9.15 -25.72 27.24
N ARG A 208 -10.30 -25.26 27.72
CA ARG A 208 -10.54 -23.84 28.00
C ARG A 208 -9.68 -23.37 29.20
N THR A 209 -8.63 -22.60 28.92
CA THR A 209 -7.76 -22.01 29.95
C THR A 209 -8.15 -20.58 30.28
N LYS A 210 -7.95 -20.15 31.53
CA LYS A 210 -8.26 -18.77 32.00
C LYS A 210 -7.24 -17.72 31.50
N LYS A 211 -6.10 -18.14 30.94
CA LYS A 211 -5.05 -17.26 30.39
C LYS A 211 -5.05 -17.37 28.86
N LYS A 212 -4.96 -16.23 28.17
CA LYS A 212 -4.79 -16.16 26.70
C LYS A 212 -3.34 -16.47 26.30
N THR A 213 -2.86 -17.67 26.60
CA THR A 213 -1.61 -18.18 26.02
C THR A 213 -1.95 -18.95 24.76
N ALA A 214 -1.21 -18.71 23.67
CA ALA A 214 -1.33 -19.54 22.48
C ALA A 214 -1.09 -21.01 22.88
N THR A 215 -1.90 -21.92 22.35
CA THR A 215 -1.68 -23.35 22.57
C THR A 215 -0.53 -23.76 21.64
N GLU A 216 0.61 -24.07 22.23
CA GLU A 216 1.79 -24.49 21.49
C GLU A 216 1.80 -26.02 21.43
N VAL A 217 1.98 -26.55 20.23
CA VAL A 217 2.25 -27.98 20.01
C VAL A 217 3.73 -28.10 19.68
N PHE A 218 4.43 -28.97 20.39
CA PHE A 218 5.84 -29.24 20.12
C PHE A 218 5.97 -29.91 18.75
N SER A 219 6.48 -29.17 17.76
CA SER A 219 6.88 -29.78 16.48
C SER A 219 8.09 -30.66 16.76
N ARG A 220 8.01 -31.97 16.50
CA ARG A 220 9.19 -32.82 16.58
C ARG A 220 10.25 -32.27 15.62
N THR A 221 11.48 -32.10 16.13
CA THR A 221 12.62 -31.57 15.36
C THR A 221 13.09 -32.53 14.28
N ASP A 222 12.65 -33.79 14.34
CA ASP A 222 13.02 -34.80 13.36
C ASP A 222 12.26 -34.60 12.05
N ARG A 223 12.98 -34.06 11.07
CA ARG A 223 12.46 -33.63 9.76
C ARG A 223 12.65 -34.73 8.74
N GLU A 224 12.16 -35.93 9.04
CA GLU A 224 12.23 -37.02 8.07
C GLU A 224 11.42 -36.65 6.83
N THR A 225 12.11 -36.57 5.69
CA THR A 225 11.49 -36.39 4.38
C THR A 225 11.27 -37.75 3.77
N CYS A 226 10.04 -38.02 3.33
CA CYS A 226 9.77 -39.10 2.38
C CYS A 226 9.52 -38.51 1.00
N THR A 227 9.91 -39.24 -0.02
CA THR A 227 9.66 -38.87 -1.41
C THR A 227 8.52 -39.72 -1.92
N VAL A 228 7.52 -39.07 -2.52
CA VAL A 228 6.42 -39.73 -3.22
C VAL A 228 6.64 -39.60 -4.70
N ILE A 229 6.60 -40.71 -5.42
CA ILE A 229 6.54 -40.75 -6.87
C ILE A 229 5.13 -41.16 -7.26
N GLY A 230 4.44 -40.29 -7.97
CA GLY A 230 3.09 -40.52 -8.47
C GLY A 230 3.10 -40.58 -10.00
N THR A 231 2.38 -41.54 -10.57
CA THR A 231 2.28 -41.73 -12.01
C THR A 231 0.81 -41.87 -12.39
N GLY A 232 0.41 -41.20 -13.47
CA GLY A 232 -0.96 -41.28 -13.99
C GLY A 232 -1.02 -41.00 -15.48
N ASN A 233 -2.05 -41.50 -16.15
CA ASN A 233 -2.29 -41.23 -17.56
C ASN A 233 -3.34 -40.15 -17.80
N ALA A 234 -3.42 -39.67 -19.04
CA ALA A 234 -4.38 -38.66 -19.45
C ALA A 234 -5.84 -39.15 -19.46
N ALA A 235 -6.08 -40.47 -19.37
CA ALA A 235 -7.41 -41.05 -19.20
C ALA A 235 -7.88 -41.06 -17.72
N GLY A 236 -7.02 -40.69 -16.77
CA GLY A 236 -7.33 -40.61 -15.34
C GLY A 236 -7.00 -41.88 -14.55
N GLU A 237 -6.31 -42.85 -15.15
CA GLU A 237 -5.76 -43.99 -14.42
C GLU A 237 -4.49 -43.58 -13.68
N ILE A 238 -4.30 -44.16 -12.50
CA ILE A 238 -3.13 -43.91 -11.65
C ILE A 238 -2.50 -45.24 -11.27
N THR A 239 -1.17 -45.29 -11.20
CA THR A 239 -0.49 -46.43 -10.57
C THR A 239 -0.37 -46.20 -9.06
N PRO A 240 -0.21 -47.26 -8.26
CA PRO A 240 0.08 -47.10 -6.84
C PRO A 240 1.32 -46.22 -6.63
N PRO A 241 1.26 -45.19 -5.76
CA PRO A 241 2.38 -44.29 -5.54
C PRO A 241 3.54 -45.02 -4.88
N TRP A 242 4.76 -44.66 -5.26
CA TRP A 242 5.98 -45.20 -4.66
C TRP A 242 6.47 -44.26 -3.58
N LEU A 243 6.69 -44.81 -2.38
CA LEU A 243 7.23 -44.07 -1.24
C LEU A 243 8.68 -44.48 -1.02
N ILE A 244 9.58 -43.51 -1.13
CA ILE A 244 10.99 -43.68 -0.81
C ILE A 244 11.24 -43.03 0.54
N PHE A 245 11.57 -43.87 1.52
CA PHE A 245 11.96 -43.44 2.85
C PHE A 245 13.47 -43.48 3.01
N LYS A 246 14.02 -42.61 3.85
CA LYS A 246 15.44 -42.64 4.23
C LYS A 246 15.81 -43.93 4.96
N ALA A 247 14.90 -44.44 5.79
CA ALA A 247 14.98 -45.73 6.45
C ALA A 247 13.61 -46.41 6.36
N PHE A 248 13.57 -47.73 6.20
CA PHE A 248 12.31 -48.46 6.10
C PHE A 248 11.53 -48.30 7.42
N PRO A 249 10.24 -47.92 7.39
CA PRO A 249 9.47 -47.75 8.61
C PRO A 249 9.24 -49.12 9.26
N THR A 250 10.04 -49.43 10.29
CA THR A 250 9.86 -50.62 11.12
C THR A 250 8.71 -50.40 12.11
N LEU A 251 8.25 -51.48 12.76
CA LEU A 251 7.17 -51.49 13.77
C LEU A 251 7.37 -50.48 14.93
N GLU A 252 8.56 -49.91 15.08
CA GLU A 252 8.85 -48.90 16.10
C GLU A 252 8.19 -47.54 15.79
N TRP A 253 7.94 -47.22 14.52
CA TRP A 253 7.24 -45.99 14.10
C TRP A 253 5.83 -45.85 14.71
N ALA A 254 5.12 -46.96 14.90
CA ALA A 254 3.79 -46.94 15.51
C ALA A 254 3.82 -46.56 17.01
N LYS A 255 4.96 -46.78 17.69
CA LYS A 255 5.13 -46.40 19.09
C LYS A 255 5.35 -44.88 19.25
N ASP A 256 5.83 -44.23 18.19
CA ASP A 256 6.09 -42.79 18.18
C ASP A 256 4.83 -41.93 18.02
N PHE A 257 3.76 -42.46 17.42
CA PHE A 257 2.48 -41.76 17.28
C PHE A 257 1.59 -41.81 18.52
N ASN A 258 1.87 -42.70 19.47
CA ASN A 258 1.06 -42.95 20.67
C ASN A 258 1.69 -42.42 21.98
N ARG A 259 2.57 -41.41 21.90
CA ARG A 259 3.14 -40.70 23.06
C ARG A 259 2.79 -39.23 23.07
#